data_AF-A0AA35R949-F1
#
_entry.id   AF-A0AA35R949-F1
#
_cell.length_a   1.000
_cell.length_b   1.000
_cell.length_c   1.000
_cell.angle_alpha   90.00
_cell.angle_beta   90.00
_cell.angle_gamma   90.00
#
_symmetry.space_group_name_H-M   'P 1'
#
loop_
_entity.id
_entity.type
_entity.pdbx_description
1 polymer ?
#
loop_
_entity_poly.entity_id
_entity_poly.type
_entity_poly.pdbx_seq_one_letter_code
_entity_poly.pdbx_strand_id
1 'polypeptide(L)'
;MAVNRPVITLTTDFGTRDPYVGAMKGVILSRCPQANIVDISHEISQAAISYRADSHTPHPTTTYVLASAATHFPPDAIHVAVVDPGVGSDRRSIAVHTPSGTFVGPDNGLISLAICEYIQTPAKPNDDIDGANLSGGTVVHIDRYGNLITNIPADSVPVGSAFEVAGQRIEGLSASYSEAVGKLLAIIGSEGTVEIAVGNGNAARTLNSTIGDRVAILTESP
;
A
#
# COMPACT_ATOMS: atom_id res chain seq x y z
N MET A 1 34.76 -14.66 -10.02
CA MET A 1 33.97 -13.46 -9.68
C MET A 1 32.53 -13.90 -9.46
N ALA A 2 31.86 -13.42 -8.41
CA ALA A 2 30.44 -13.75 -8.21
C ALA A 2 29.66 -13.26 -9.43
N VAL A 3 28.85 -14.13 -10.03
CA VAL A 3 27.95 -13.73 -11.12
C VAL A 3 26.92 -12.80 -10.51
N ASN A 4 26.90 -11.53 -10.91
CA ASN A 4 25.86 -10.60 -10.50
C ASN A 4 24.51 -11.11 -11.03
N ARG A 5 23.60 -11.46 -10.13
CA ARG A 5 22.26 -11.95 -10.46
C ARG A 5 21.26 -10.87 -10.04
N PRO A 6 20.92 -9.93 -10.93
CA PRO A 6 20.03 -8.84 -10.57
C PRO A 6 18.69 -9.40 -10.13
N VAL A 7 18.16 -8.87 -9.03
CA VAL A 7 16.82 -9.19 -8.55
C VAL A 7 15.84 -8.26 -9.28
N ILE A 8 14.87 -8.85 -9.98
CA ILE A 8 13.83 -8.10 -10.69
C ILE A 8 12.49 -8.51 -10.11
N THR A 9 11.78 -7.58 -9.49
CA THR A 9 10.45 -7.87 -8.95
C THR A 9 9.36 -7.45 -9.91
N LEU A 10 8.23 -8.15 -9.92
CA LEU A 10 7.10 -7.87 -10.81
C LEU A 10 5.83 -7.59 -10.01
N THR A 11 5.20 -6.43 -10.26
CA THR A 11 3.89 -6.05 -9.72
C THR A 11 2.97 -5.64 -10.86
N THR A 12 1.89 -6.38 -11.14
CA THR A 12 0.99 -6.08 -12.28
C THR A 12 -0.49 -6.31 -11.99
N ASP A 13 -1.34 -5.92 -12.93
CA ASP A 13 -2.79 -6.15 -12.98
C ASP A 13 -3.20 -7.21 -14.02
N PHE A 14 -2.23 -7.97 -14.54
CA PHE A 14 -2.46 -8.92 -15.63
C PHE A 14 -3.17 -10.21 -15.20
N GLY A 15 -3.28 -10.43 -13.89
CA GLY A 15 -3.65 -11.71 -13.32
C GLY A 15 -2.65 -12.82 -13.66
N THR A 16 -2.97 -14.01 -13.20
CA THR A 16 -2.16 -15.22 -13.43
C THR A 16 -2.77 -16.21 -14.43
N ARG A 17 -3.92 -15.87 -15.02
CA ARG A 17 -4.65 -16.73 -15.96
C ARG A 17 -4.11 -16.66 -17.38
N ASP A 18 -3.70 -15.47 -17.80
CA ASP A 18 -3.32 -15.15 -19.17
C ASP A 18 -1.78 -15.13 -19.35
N PRO A 19 -1.25 -15.23 -20.59
CA PRO A 19 0.17 -15.47 -20.81
C PRO A 19 1.08 -14.26 -20.55
N TYR A 20 0.52 -13.08 -20.23
CA TYR A 20 1.26 -11.81 -20.22
C TYR A 20 2.41 -11.79 -19.21
N VAL A 21 2.20 -12.33 -18.00
CA VAL A 21 3.27 -12.45 -17.00
C VAL A 21 4.40 -13.36 -17.51
N GLY A 22 4.05 -14.50 -18.10
CA GLY A 22 5.02 -15.42 -18.69
C GLY A 22 5.80 -14.79 -19.85
N ALA A 23 5.13 -14.05 -20.72
CA ALA A 23 5.76 -13.31 -21.81
C ALA A 23 6.74 -12.25 -21.28
N MET A 24 6.35 -11.49 -20.27
CA MET A 24 7.22 -10.48 -19.63
C MET A 24 8.48 -11.12 -19.06
N LYS A 25 8.35 -12.24 -18.33
CA LYS A 25 9.49 -13.01 -17.82
C LYS A 25 10.38 -13.55 -18.94
N GLY A 26 9.79 -14.07 -20.02
CA GLY A 26 10.53 -14.54 -21.19
C GLY A 26 11.37 -13.43 -21.84
N VAL A 27 10.81 -12.23 -21.97
CA VAL A 27 11.55 -11.05 -22.46
C VAL A 27 12.69 -10.69 -21.53
N ILE A 28 12.44 -10.62 -20.21
CA ILE A 28 13.49 -10.32 -19.22
C ILE A 28 14.64 -11.34 -19.31
N LEU A 29 14.33 -12.64 -19.29
CA LEU A 29 15.33 -13.70 -19.35
C LEU A 29 16.07 -13.75 -20.69
N SER A 30 15.45 -13.35 -21.80
CA SER A 30 16.13 -13.24 -23.09
C SER A 30 17.21 -12.15 -23.12
N ARG A 31 17.04 -11.09 -22.30
CA ARG A 31 17.98 -9.96 -22.20
C ARG A 31 18.98 -10.14 -21.07
N CYS A 32 18.55 -10.74 -19.97
CA CYS A 32 19.33 -10.99 -18.77
C CYS A 32 19.07 -12.42 -18.27
N PRO A 33 19.71 -13.44 -18.86
CA PRO A 33 19.46 -14.86 -18.53
C PRO A 33 19.71 -15.22 -17.06
N GLN A 34 20.56 -14.46 -16.37
CA GLN A 34 20.90 -14.65 -14.96
C GLN A 34 20.00 -13.89 -13.98
N ALA A 35 18.96 -13.19 -14.45
CA ALA A 35 18.05 -12.45 -13.57
C ALA A 35 17.32 -13.37 -12.59
N ASN A 36 17.22 -12.95 -11.33
CA ASN A 36 16.34 -13.58 -10.35
C ASN A 36 15.00 -12.83 -10.34
N ILE A 37 13.98 -13.42 -10.96
CA ILE A 37 12.67 -12.78 -11.08
C ILE A 37 11.77 -13.21 -9.92
N VAL A 38 11.21 -12.24 -9.20
CA VAL A 38 10.31 -12.46 -8.06
C VAL A 38 8.97 -11.77 -8.31
N ASP A 39 7.87 -12.50 -8.30
CA ASP A 39 6.55 -11.89 -8.38
C ASP A 39 6.14 -11.35 -7.01
N ILE A 40 5.80 -10.05 -6.93
CA ILE A 40 5.18 -9.47 -5.75
C ILE A 40 3.68 -9.77 -5.80
N SER A 41 3.01 -9.37 -6.89
CA SER A 41 1.61 -9.67 -7.14
C SER A 41 1.24 -9.38 -8.60
N HIS A 42 0.31 -10.16 -9.15
CA HIS A 42 -0.29 -9.92 -10.46
C HIS A 42 -1.80 -9.66 -10.38
N GLU A 43 -2.34 -9.65 -9.17
CA GLU A 43 -3.78 -9.54 -8.90
C GLU A 43 -4.15 -8.12 -8.44
N ILE A 44 -3.36 -7.12 -8.86
CA ILE A 44 -3.61 -5.72 -8.51
C ILE A 44 -4.83 -5.21 -9.28
N SER A 45 -5.77 -4.57 -8.58
CA SER A 45 -6.95 -3.99 -9.21
C SER A 45 -6.63 -2.73 -10.01
N GLN A 46 -7.11 -2.66 -11.26
CA GLN A 46 -7.00 -1.46 -12.11
C GLN A 46 -7.80 -0.26 -11.58
N ALA A 47 -8.91 -0.54 -10.87
CA ALA A 47 -9.77 0.50 -10.30
C ALA A 47 -9.01 1.42 -9.32
N ALA A 48 -7.89 0.93 -8.80
CA ALA A 48 -7.02 1.63 -7.89
C ALA A 48 -5.95 2.52 -8.57
N ILE A 49 -5.94 2.70 -9.89
CA ILE A 49 -5.22 3.83 -10.52
C ILE A 49 -6.19 4.89 -11.03
N SER A 50 -7.40 4.46 -11.38
CA SER A 50 -8.39 5.28 -12.07
C SER A 50 -9.17 6.26 -11.18
N TYR A 51 -9.10 6.18 -9.84
CA TYR A 51 -10.01 6.97 -8.98
C TYR A 51 -9.58 8.42 -8.67
N ARG A 52 -8.48 8.96 -9.20
CA ARG A 52 -8.08 10.36 -8.93
C ARG A 52 -7.39 11.04 -10.12
N ALA A 53 -7.98 10.91 -11.31
CA ALA A 53 -7.54 11.71 -12.47
C ALA A 53 -7.70 13.23 -12.25
N ASP A 54 -8.50 13.66 -11.26
CA ASP A 54 -8.69 15.06 -10.84
C ASP A 54 -7.83 15.46 -9.63
N SER A 55 -7.21 14.52 -8.93
CA SER A 55 -6.69 14.75 -7.59
C SER A 55 -5.37 14.05 -7.33
N HIS A 56 -4.45 13.95 -8.31
CA HIS A 56 -2.99 13.71 -8.16
C HIS A 56 -2.51 12.67 -7.12
N THR A 57 -3.39 11.82 -6.59
CA THR A 57 -3.15 10.96 -5.44
C THR A 57 -3.56 9.56 -5.88
N PRO A 58 -2.60 8.69 -6.21
CA PRO A 58 -2.91 7.32 -6.60
C PRO A 58 -3.66 6.62 -5.46
N HIS A 59 -4.54 5.66 -5.81
CA HIS A 59 -5.28 4.92 -4.79
C HIS A 59 -4.30 4.15 -3.90
N PRO A 60 -4.52 4.17 -2.58
CA PRO A 60 -3.50 3.73 -1.64
C PRO A 60 -3.16 2.24 -1.77
N THR A 61 -4.08 1.36 -2.16
CA THR A 61 -3.80 -0.09 -2.25
C THR A 61 -2.79 -0.48 -3.34
N THR A 62 -2.86 0.13 -4.51
CA THR A 62 -1.99 -0.26 -5.64
C THR A 62 -0.55 0.19 -5.42
N THR A 63 -0.37 1.34 -4.80
CA THR A 63 0.95 1.86 -4.45
C THR A 63 1.49 1.18 -3.18
N TYR A 64 0.61 0.82 -2.24
CA TYR A 64 0.95 0.11 -0.99
C TYR A 64 1.61 -1.24 -1.24
N VAL A 65 1.05 -2.10 -2.09
CA VAL A 65 1.62 -3.45 -2.31
C VAL A 65 3.06 -3.37 -2.83
N LEU A 66 3.33 -2.45 -3.76
CA LEU A 66 4.68 -2.22 -4.26
C LEU A 66 5.60 -1.65 -3.17
N ALA A 67 5.17 -0.57 -2.50
CA ALA A 67 5.98 0.13 -1.52
C ALA A 67 6.33 -0.76 -0.33
N SER A 68 5.35 -1.48 0.21
CA SER A 68 5.50 -2.45 1.29
C SER A 68 6.52 -3.52 0.94
N ALA A 69 6.32 -4.21 -0.18
CA ALA A 69 7.19 -5.31 -0.58
C ALA A 69 8.62 -4.85 -0.90
N ALA A 70 8.78 -3.69 -1.55
CA ALA A 70 10.09 -3.19 -1.99
C ALA A 70 11.08 -3.03 -0.83
N THR A 71 10.62 -2.66 0.37
CA THR A 71 11.48 -2.49 1.57
C THR A 71 12.22 -3.76 2.00
N HIS A 72 11.77 -4.93 1.55
CA HIS A 72 12.36 -6.22 1.90
C HIS A 72 13.39 -6.74 0.88
N PHE A 73 13.59 -6.03 -0.24
CA PHE A 73 14.54 -6.44 -1.27
C PHE A 73 15.89 -5.73 -1.13
N PRO A 74 16.97 -6.28 -1.71
CA PRO A 74 18.27 -5.62 -1.76
C PRO A 74 18.18 -4.22 -2.41
N PRO A 75 18.98 -3.23 -1.98
CA PRO A 75 18.99 -1.88 -2.54
C PRO A 75 19.28 -1.78 -4.05
N ASP A 76 19.88 -2.82 -4.64
CA ASP A 76 20.16 -2.91 -6.08
C ASP A 76 19.07 -3.64 -6.88
N ALA A 77 17.95 -3.99 -6.23
CA ALA A 77 16.79 -4.60 -6.89
C ALA A 77 16.13 -3.63 -7.88
N ILE A 78 15.56 -4.21 -8.93
CA ILE A 78 14.78 -3.51 -9.94
C ILE A 78 13.31 -3.90 -9.78
N HIS A 79 12.49 -2.98 -9.34
CA HIS A 79 11.06 -3.16 -9.15
C HIS A 79 10.29 -2.73 -10.41
N VAL A 80 9.83 -3.70 -11.19
CA VAL A 80 9.01 -3.45 -12.38
C VAL A 80 7.54 -3.53 -11.99
N ALA A 81 6.84 -2.39 -12.08
CA ALA A 81 5.43 -2.27 -11.76
C ALA A 81 4.64 -1.82 -12.99
N VAL A 82 3.69 -2.64 -13.44
CA VAL A 82 2.85 -2.36 -14.62
C VAL A 82 1.40 -2.57 -14.24
N VAL A 83 0.76 -1.47 -13.84
CA VAL A 83 -0.69 -1.34 -13.74
C VAL A 83 -1.01 -0.08 -14.50
N ASP A 84 -1.63 -0.21 -15.67
CA ASP A 84 -1.81 0.92 -16.57
C ASP A 84 -3.12 0.84 -17.36
N PRO A 85 -4.18 1.52 -16.91
CA PRO A 85 -5.41 1.61 -17.70
C PRO A 85 -5.21 2.45 -18.98
N GLY A 86 -4.09 3.16 -19.11
CA GLY A 86 -3.74 3.99 -20.27
C GLY A 86 -2.84 3.31 -21.30
N VAL A 87 -2.73 1.98 -21.31
CA VAL A 87 -1.96 1.25 -22.33
C VAL A 87 -2.38 1.65 -23.75
N GLY A 88 -1.40 1.87 -24.63
CA GLY A 88 -1.62 2.29 -26.01
C GLY A 88 -1.83 3.81 -26.21
N SER A 89 -1.71 4.62 -25.15
CA SER A 89 -1.63 6.08 -25.23
C SER A 89 -0.18 6.59 -25.33
N ASP A 90 0.00 7.92 -25.40
CA ASP A 90 1.31 8.58 -25.36
C ASP A 90 1.99 8.56 -23.97
N ARG A 91 1.40 7.85 -22.97
CA ARG A 91 1.92 7.76 -21.62
C ARG A 91 3.32 7.13 -21.63
N ARG A 92 4.28 7.84 -21.06
CA ARG A 92 5.67 7.38 -20.98
C ARG A 92 5.85 6.35 -19.86
N SER A 93 6.71 5.38 -20.10
CA SER A 93 7.35 4.63 -19.02
C SER A 93 8.43 5.48 -18.37
N ILE A 94 8.51 5.42 -17.05
CA ILE A 94 9.53 6.08 -16.24
C ILE A 94 10.37 5.04 -15.50
N ALA A 95 11.61 5.41 -15.21
CA ALA A 95 12.50 4.68 -14.32
C ALA A 95 13.05 5.67 -13.28
N VAL A 96 12.93 5.34 -12.00
CA VAL A 96 13.40 6.15 -10.88
C VAL A 96 14.41 5.35 -10.08
N HIS A 97 15.62 5.86 -9.94
CA HIS A 97 16.66 5.25 -9.12
C HIS A 97 16.70 5.94 -7.76
N THR A 98 16.56 5.15 -6.69
CA THR A 98 16.61 5.61 -5.30
C THR A 98 17.65 4.79 -4.52
N PRO A 99 18.04 5.23 -3.32
CA PRO A 99 18.82 4.41 -2.39
C PRO A 99 18.19 3.05 -2.04
N SER A 100 16.87 2.89 -2.16
CA SER A 100 16.15 1.65 -1.84
C SER A 100 15.89 0.72 -3.02
N GLY A 101 16.20 1.15 -4.25
CA GLY A 101 15.98 0.34 -5.45
C GLY A 101 15.81 1.16 -6.72
N THR A 102 15.66 0.46 -7.84
CA THR A 102 15.25 1.08 -9.11
C THR A 102 13.82 0.71 -9.43
N PHE A 103 12.94 1.70 -9.55
CA PHE A 103 11.52 1.48 -9.83
C PHE A 103 11.21 1.81 -11.29
N VAL A 104 10.54 0.91 -12.01
CA VAL A 104 10.22 1.05 -13.43
C VAL A 104 8.72 0.84 -13.62
N GLY A 105 8.05 1.75 -14.31
CA GLY A 105 6.60 1.65 -14.52
C GLY A 105 6.00 2.84 -15.29
N PRO A 106 4.67 2.87 -15.46
CA PRO A 106 3.96 3.97 -16.10
C PRO A 106 4.01 5.25 -15.25
N ASP A 107 4.07 6.41 -15.92
CA ASP A 107 3.95 7.73 -15.28
C ASP A 107 2.48 8.04 -14.93
N ASN A 108 1.94 7.33 -13.95
CA ASN A 108 0.54 7.44 -13.51
C ASN A 108 0.39 7.47 -11.97
N GLY A 109 1.50 7.68 -11.26
CA GLY A 109 1.55 7.73 -9.81
C GLY A 109 1.76 6.36 -9.12
N LEU A 110 1.77 5.24 -9.84
CA LEU A 110 1.95 3.88 -9.28
C LEU A 110 3.18 3.75 -8.35
N ILE A 111 4.28 4.43 -8.69
CA ILE A 111 5.55 4.33 -7.97
C ILE A 111 5.60 5.29 -6.77
N SER A 112 4.71 6.29 -6.69
CA SER A 112 4.86 7.45 -5.82
C SER A 112 5.03 7.11 -4.34
N LEU A 113 4.31 6.11 -3.82
CA LEU A 113 4.43 5.72 -2.41
C LEU A 113 5.78 5.08 -2.10
N ALA A 114 6.32 4.28 -3.02
CA ALA A 114 7.61 3.60 -2.83
C ALA A 114 8.80 4.57 -2.83
N ILE A 115 8.61 5.76 -3.38
CA ILE A 115 9.66 6.77 -3.50
C ILE A 115 9.36 8.06 -2.73
N CYS A 116 8.26 8.11 -1.97
CA CYS A 116 7.77 9.36 -1.36
C CYS A 116 8.79 9.97 -0.40
N GLU A 117 9.57 9.15 0.30
CA GLU A 117 10.65 9.60 1.20
C GLU A 117 11.79 10.31 0.47
N TYR A 118 11.95 10.07 -0.84
CA TYR A 118 12.98 10.69 -1.68
C TYR A 118 12.46 11.89 -2.47
N ILE A 119 11.15 12.14 -2.44
CA ILE A 119 10.53 13.27 -3.11
C ILE A 119 10.29 14.37 -2.07
N GLN A 120 10.90 15.53 -2.30
CA GLN A 120 10.46 16.76 -1.63
C GLN A 120 9.08 17.11 -2.18
N THR A 121 8.02 16.70 -1.47
CA THR A 121 6.68 17.21 -1.76
C THR A 121 6.60 18.65 -1.25
N PRO A 122 6.07 19.60 -2.05
CA PRO A 122 5.63 20.86 -1.45
C PRO A 122 4.66 20.52 -0.33
N ALA A 123 4.82 21.16 0.83
CA ALA A 123 3.98 20.93 2.00
C ALA A 123 2.53 20.82 1.57
N LYS A 124 1.83 19.75 2.02
CA LYS A 124 0.39 19.63 1.81
C LYS A 124 -0.23 20.98 2.18
N PRO A 125 -1.13 21.54 1.35
CA PRO A 125 -2.03 22.57 1.83
C PRO A 125 -2.61 22.04 3.14
N ASN A 126 -2.61 22.85 4.19
CA ASN A 126 -3.37 22.52 5.38
C ASN A 126 -4.81 22.28 4.90
N ASP A 127 -5.21 21.02 4.80
CA ASP A 127 -6.62 20.67 4.76
C ASP A 127 -7.10 21.00 6.17
N ASP A 128 -7.41 22.28 6.39
CA ASP A 128 -8.23 22.75 7.49
C ASP A 128 -9.61 22.11 7.26
N ILE A 129 -9.75 20.86 7.69
CA ILE A 129 -11.03 20.18 7.73
C ILE A 129 -11.73 20.68 8.99
N ASP A 130 -12.78 21.45 8.76
CA ASP A 130 -13.71 22.04 9.71
C ASP A 130 -13.86 21.27 11.04
N GLY A 131 -13.47 21.92 12.14
CA GLY A 131 -14.36 22.09 13.29
C GLY A 131 -14.69 20.86 14.16
N ALA A 132 -13.74 19.99 14.47
CA ALA A 132 -13.67 19.23 15.74
C ALA A 132 -12.29 18.55 15.83
N ASN A 133 -11.72 18.43 17.02
CA ASN A 133 -10.46 17.75 17.30
C ASN A 133 -10.50 16.24 16.96
N LEU A 134 -10.55 15.86 15.68
CA LEU A 134 -10.49 14.47 15.25
C LEU A 134 -9.17 14.24 14.50
N SER A 135 -8.13 13.92 15.26
CA SER A 135 -6.94 13.22 14.75
C SER A 135 -7.37 11.91 14.08
N GLY A 136 -6.71 11.45 13.02
CA GLY A 136 -7.10 10.21 12.34
C GLY A 136 -6.44 9.98 10.98
N GLY A 137 -6.96 9.00 10.25
CA GLY A 137 -6.49 8.61 8.93
C GLY A 137 -7.58 7.88 8.13
N THR A 138 -7.14 7.09 7.16
CA THR A 138 -8.01 6.34 6.24
C THR A 138 -7.50 4.93 6.03
N VAL A 139 -8.40 4.02 5.69
CA VAL A 139 -8.05 2.68 5.20
C VAL A 139 -7.32 2.81 3.87
N VAL A 140 -6.08 2.35 3.81
CA VAL A 140 -5.22 2.36 2.62
C VAL A 140 -5.21 1.03 1.88
N HIS A 141 -5.40 -0.07 2.61
CA HIS A 141 -5.42 -1.42 2.06
C HIS A 141 -6.32 -2.34 2.88
N ILE A 142 -6.89 -3.34 2.22
CA ILE A 142 -7.57 -4.45 2.86
C ILE A 142 -6.80 -5.72 2.50
N ASP A 143 -6.18 -6.33 3.50
CA ASP A 143 -5.38 -7.53 3.28
C ASP A 143 -6.26 -8.75 2.92
N ARG A 144 -5.62 -9.87 2.57
CA ARG A 144 -6.32 -11.12 2.22
C ARG A 144 -7.18 -11.71 3.36
N TYR A 145 -6.93 -11.34 4.61
CA TYR A 145 -7.69 -11.79 5.77
C TYR A 145 -8.89 -10.87 6.06
N GLY A 146 -8.87 -9.66 5.49
CA GLY A 146 -9.87 -8.62 5.65
C GLY A 146 -9.53 -7.62 6.74
N ASN A 147 -8.28 -7.53 7.16
CA ASN A 147 -7.80 -6.47 8.05
C ASN A 147 -7.71 -5.16 7.26
N LEU A 148 -8.07 -4.06 7.91
CA LEU A 148 -8.01 -2.71 7.35
C LEU A 148 -6.68 -2.09 7.74
N ILE A 149 -5.76 -1.99 6.79
CA ILE A 149 -4.48 -1.29 6.96
C ILE A 149 -4.75 0.20 6.80
N THR A 150 -4.27 1.04 7.73
CA THR A 150 -4.48 2.49 7.68
C THR A 150 -3.18 3.25 7.39
N ASN A 151 -3.29 4.55 7.08
CA ASN A 151 -2.14 5.47 7.02
C ASN A 151 -1.88 6.19 8.36
N ILE A 152 -2.36 5.66 9.48
CA ILE A 152 -2.15 6.23 10.81
C ILE A 152 -0.84 5.65 11.37
N PRO A 153 0.24 6.44 11.53
CA PRO A 153 1.46 5.97 12.17
C PRO A 153 1.20 5.64 13.64
N ALA A 154 1.61 4.47 14.12
CA ALA A 154 1.32 4.05 15.49
C ALA A 154 2.02 4.92 16.53
N ASP A 155 3.18 5.50 16.20
CA ASP A 155 3.92 6.45 17.05
C ASP A 155 3.24 7.82 17.17
N SER A 156 2.34 8.16 16.25
CA SER A 156 1.53 9.38 16.31
C SER A 156 0.29 9.26 17.21
N VAL A 157 -0.06 8.04 17.65
CA VAL A 157 -1.25 7.78 18.45
C VAL A 157 -0.98 8.09 19.93
N PRO A 158 -1.70 9.03 20.56
CA PRO A 158 -1.58 9.29 21.98
C PRO A 158 -1.94 8.07 22.83
N VAL A 159 -1.23 7.86 23.95
CA VAL A 159 -1.54 6.79 24.89
C VAL A 159 -2.96 6.96 25.43
N GLY A 160 -3.73 5.87 25.48
CA GLY A 160 -5.13 5.87 25.94
C GLY A 160 -6.14 6.30 24.87
N SER A 161 -5.71 6.54 23.63
CA SER A 161 -6.64 6.81 22.53
C SER A 161 -7.55 5.62 22.23
N ALA A 162 -8.77 5.90 21.80
CA ALA A 162 -9.65 4.95 21.14
C ALA A 162 -9.69 5.23 19.64
N PHE A 163 -10.24 4.29 18.88
CA PHE A 163 -10.44 4.41 17.44
C PHE A 163 -11.92 4.29 17.10
N GLU A 164 -12.35 5.02 16.08
CA GLU A 164 -13.70 4.87 15.51
C GLU A 164 -13.62 4.64 14.02
N VAL A 165 -14.31 3.59 13.55
CA VAL A 165 -14.42 3.23 12.14
C VAL A 165 -15.83 2.72 11.87
N ALA A 166 -16.49 3.24 10.82
CA ALA A 166 -17.87 2.91 10.47
C ALA A 166 -18.85 2.96 11.68
N GLY A 167 -18.66 3.92 12.58
CA GLY A 167 -19.47 4.10 13.80
C GLY A 167 -19.24 3.05 14.90
N GLN A 168 -18.26 2.17 14.75
CA GLN A 168 -17.83 1.22 15.77
C GLN A 168 -16.60 1.75 16.50
N ARG A 169 -16.65 1.73 17.83
CA ARG A 169 -15.56 2.17 18.70
C ARG A 169 -14.68 0.99 19.13
N ILE A 170 -13.37 1.23 19.16
CA ILE A 170 -12.33 0.26 19.57
C ILE A 170 -11.45 0.94 20.62
N GLU A 171 -11.34 0.33 21.80
CA GLU A 171 -10.55 0.90 22.89
C GLU A 171 -9.08 0.50 22.76
N GLY A 172 -8.19 1.49 22.67
CA GLY A 172 -6.75 1.28 22.72
C GLY A 172 -6.18 0.45 21.56
N LEU A 173 -4.87 0.22 21.67
CA LEU A 173 -4.14 -0.73 20.83
C LEU A 173 -4.04 -2.07 21.58
N SER A 174 -4.45 -3.15 20.92
CA SER A 174 -4.23 -4.53 21.34
C SER A 174 -2.79 -4.96 21.01
N ALA A 175 -2.21 -5.84 21.82
CA ALA A 175 -0.87 -6.36 21.57
C ALA A 175 -0.86 -7.52 20.56
N SER A 176 -2.00 -8.19 20.38
CA SER A 176 -2.16 -9.36 19.51
C SER A 176 -3.59 -9.54 19.00
N TYR A 177 -3.73 -10.20 17.84
CA TYR A 177 -5.05 -10.56 17.28
C TYR A 177 -5.87 -11.49 18.19
N SER A 178 -5.23 -12.20 19.13
CA SER A 178 -5.89 -13.16 20.03
C SER A 178 -6.62 -12.53 21.21
N GLU A 179 -6.42 -11.25 21.50
CA GLU A 179 -7.05 -10.57 22.64
C GLU A 179 -8.56 -10.39 22.50
N ALA A 180 -9.08 -10.50 21.27
CA ALA A 180 -10.45 -10.14 20.94
C ALA A 180 -11.07 -11.10 19.91
N VAL A 181 -11.15 -12.40 20.24
CA VAL A 181 -11.81 -13.39 19.36
C VAL A 181 -13.25 -12.95 19.04
N GLY A 182 -13.55 -12.79 17.75
CA GLY A 182 -14.84 -12.36 17.21
C GLY A 182 -15.16 -10.88 17.42
N LYS A 183 -14.25 -10.09 17.99
CA LYS A 183 -14.44 -8.66 18.27
C LYS A 183 -13.44 -7.82 17.47
N LEU A 184 -13.82 -6.57 17.23
CA LEU A 184 -12.93 -5.58 16.63
C LEU A 184 -11.77 -5.26 17.57
N LEU A 185 -10.60 -5.06 16.97
CA LEU A 185 -9.38 -4.64 17.65
C LEU A 185 -8.56 -3.73 16.74
N ALA A 186 -7.78 -2.85 17.34
CA ALA A 186 -6.77 -2.06 16.67
C ALA A 186 -5.40 -2.58 17.10
N ILE A 187 -4.49 -2.85 16.17
CA ILE A 187 -3.16 -3.38 16.45
C ILE A 187 -2.12 -2.58 15.67
N ILE A 188 -0.87 -2.61 16.13
CA ILE A 188 0.26 -2.08 15.35
C ILE A 188 0.64 -3.13 14.31
N GLY A 189 0.43 -2.79 13.04
CA GLY A 189 0.80 -3.61 11.89
C GLY A 189 2.31 -3.75 11.70
N SER A 190 2.71 -4.63 10.78
CA SER A 190 4.13 -4.85 10.46
C SER A 190 4.82 -3.63 9.86
N GLU A 191 4.04 -2.68 9.33
CA GLU A 191 4.54 -1.42 8.77
C GLU A 191 4.54 -0.27 9.78
N GLY A 192 4.27 -0.55 11.06
CA GLY A 192 4.24 0.46 12.10
C GLY A 192 3.03 1.40 12.01
N THR A 193 2.02 1.06 11.22
CA THR A 193 0.73 1.77 11.17
C THR A 193 -0.34 1.04 11.99
N VAL A 194 -1.42 1.74 12.32
CA VAL A 194 -2.59 1.13 12.96
C VAL A 194 -3.32 0.26 11.94
N GLU A 195 -3.59 -0.99 12.30
CA GLU A 195 -4.44 -1.92 11.57
C GLU A 195 -5.73 -2.18 12.37
N ILE A 196 -6.88 -2.17 11.69
CA ILE A 196 -8.15 -2.59 12.28
C ILE A 196 -8.46 -4.02 11.85
N ALA A 197 -8.66 -4.89 12.82
CA ALA A 197 -8.87 -6.32 12.62
C ALA A 197 -10.07 -6.83 13.43
N VAL A 198 -10.49 -8.06 13.11
CA VAL A 198 -11.37 -8.85 13.99
C VAL A 198 -10.60 -10.10 14.39
N GLY A 199 -10.50 -10.39 15.69
CA GLY A 199 -9.78 -11.57 16.16
C GLY A 199 -10.39 -12.85 15.57
N ASN A 200 -9.65 -13.56 14.72
CA ASN A 200 -10.15 -14.70 13.94
C ASN A 200 -11.39 -14.38 13.06
N GLY A 201 -11.45 -13.17 12.50
CA GLY A 201 -12.54 -12.73 11.64
C GLY A 201 -12.07 -11.83 10.50
N ASN A 202 -13.02 -11.15 9.85
CA ASN A 202 -12.77 -10.29 8.69
C ASN A 202 -13.36 -8.90 8.98
N ALA A 203 -12.50 -7.92 9.27
CA ALA A 203 -12.93 -6.58 9.67
C ALA A 203 -13.67 -5.86 8.54
N ALA A 204 -13.18 -5.94 7.30
CA ALA A 204 -13.83 -5.35 6.14
C ALA A 204 -15.29 -5.79 5.99
N ARG A 205 -15.57 -7.09 6.13
CA ARG A 205 -16.93 -7.63 6.06
C ARG A 205 -17.77 -7.21 7.27
N THR A 206 -17.20 -7.30 8.48
CA THR A 206 -17.92 -6.96 9.72
C THR A 206 -18.32 -5.48 9.75
N LEU A 207 -17.47 -4.60 9.25
CA LEU A 207 -17.70 -3.15 9.22
C LEU A 207 -18.38 -2.67 7.93
N ASN A 208 -18.57 -3.56 6.94
CA ASN A 208 -18.90 -3.19 5.57
C ASN A 208 -17.99 -2.06 5.04
N SER A 209 -16.70 -2.16 5.35
CA SER A 209 -15.73 -1.10 5.11
C SER A 209 -14.98 -1.31 3.80
N THR A 210 -14.62 -0.19 3.17
CA THR A 210 -13.87 -0.13 1.91
C THR A 210 -12.62 0.74 2.03
N ILE A 211 -11.73 0.61 1.05
CA ILE A 211 -10.54 1.45 0.97
C ILE A 211 -10.96 2.92 0.82
N GLY A 212 -10.36 3.80 1.61
CA GLY A 212 -10.71 5.22 1.71
C GLY A 212 -11.61 5.57 2.89
N ASP A 213 -12.23 4.59 3.56
CA ASP A 213 -13.03 4.84 4.76
C ASP A 213 -12.17 5.50 5.86
N ARG A 214 -12.76 6.46 6.58
CA ARG A 214 -12.06 7.16 7.67
C ARG A 214 -11.95 6.28 8.91
N VAL A 215 -10.81 6.42 9.58
CA VAL A 215 -10.55 5.90 10.92
C VAL A 215 -10.19 7.10 11.80
N ALA A 216 -11.05 7.44 12.74
CA ALA A 216 -10.80 8.52 13.68
C ALA A 216 -10.04 8.01 14.91
N ILE A 217 -9.17 8.85 15.45
CA ILE A 217 -8.51 8.69 16.75
C ILE A 217 -9.27 9.59 17.72
N LEU A 218 -9.82 8.97 18.76
CA LEU A 218 -10.56 9.63 19.83
C LEU A 218 -9.64 9.73 21.04
N THR A 219 -9.18 10.94 21.36
CA THR A 219 -8.48 11.23 22.60
C THR A 219 -9.48 11.63 23.67
N GLU A 220 -9.28 11.20 24.93
CA GLU A 220 -10.00 11.85 26.03
C GLU A 220 -9.62 13.33 26.08
N SER A 221 -10.63 14.21 26.15
CA SER A 221 -10.39 15.63 26.37
C SER A 221 -9.61 15.81 27.69
N PRO A 222 -8.57 16.65 27.73
CA PRO A 222 -7.81 16.91 28.96
C PRO A 222 -8.66 17.51 30.08
#